data_AF-A0A975BEP2-F1
#
_entry.id   AF-A0A975BEP2-F1
#
_cell.length_a   1.000
_cell.length_b   1.000
_cell.length_c   1.000
_cell.angle_alpha   90.00
_cell.angle_beta   90.00
_cell.angle_gamma   90.00
#
_symmetry.space_group_name_H-M   'P 1'
#
loop_
_entity.id
_entity.type
_entity.pdbx_description
1 polymer ?
#
loop_
_entity_poly.entity_id
_entity_poly.type
_entity_poly.pdbx_seq_one_letter_code
_entity_poly.pdbx_strand_id
1 'polypeptide(L)'
;MKLSDYPSLSDLFRNNVYKKYFDGGGDPNNGILLVDAFLDSWPYYPEALVFKARMLIVKGENEKASEFLKAARKIDEWRINYLFDEAEILYKTGKKPDAVRCLRIATESLLKEGQRGVKNFLLSLDNCGIRLRDIAERAIRKEMIRFLSDESDSVDLDEFLSVLESEYKDTDKNDTE
;
A
#
# COMPACT_ATOMS: atom_id res chain seq x y z
N MET A 1 -20.78 2.31 -23.72
CA MET A 1 -20.31 1.31 -22.75
C MET A 1 -19.99 2.08 -21.47
N LYS A 2 -20.62 1.72 -20.34
CA LYS A 2 -20.44 2.41 -19.06
C LYS A 2 -19.27 1.77 -18.29
N LEU A 3 -18.62 2.53 -17.43
CA LEU A 3 -17.54 2.03 -16.57
C LEU A 3 -17.99 0.84 -15.70
N SER A 4 -19.29 0.79 -15.36
CA SER A 4 -19.94 -0.31 -14.64
C SER A 4 -19.97 -1.65 -15.39
N ASP A 5 -19.72 -1.63 -16.69
CA ASP A 5 -19.81 -2.83 -17.54
C ASP A 5 -18.52 -3.67 -17.48
N TYR A 6 -17.46 -3.13 -16.89
CA TYR A 6 -16.21 -3.85 -16.64
C TYR A 6 -16.18 -4.38 -15.21
N PRO A 7 -16.07 -5.71 -15.01
CA PRO A 7 -15.95 -6.25 -13.68
C PRO A 7 -14.65 -5.76 -13.03
N SER A 8 -14.75 -5.37 -11.77
CA SER A 8 -13.58 -5.06 -10.94
C SER A 8 -12.69 -6.30 -10.85
N LEU A 9 -11.52 -6.25 -11.52
CA LEU A 9 -10.55 -7.35 -11.51
C LEU A 9 -10.12 -7.68 -10.07
N SER A 10 -10.07 -6.68 -9.19
CA SER A 10 -9.79 -6.86 -7.77
C SER A 10 -10.88 -7.66 -7.06
N ASP A 11 -12.16 -7.41 -7.36
CA ASP A 11 -13.26 -8.20 -6.79
C ASP A 11 -13.29 -9.63 -7.35
N LEU A 12 -13.03 -9.78 -8.65
CA LEU A 12 -12.90 -11.09 -9.28
C LEU A 12 -11.74 -11.88 -8.66
N PHE A 13 -10.57 -11.26 -8.49
CA PHE A 13 -9.40 -11.90 -7.88
C PHE A 13 -9.69 -12.29 -6.43
N ARG A 14 -10.30 -11.38 -5.65
CA ARG A 14 -10.69 -11.67 -4.27
C ARG A 14 -11.63 -12.86 -4.17
N ASN A 15 -12.65 -12.93 -5.02
CA ASN A 15 -13.68 -13.96 -4.93
C ASN A 15 -13.20 -15.30 -5.52
N ASN A 16 -12.41 -15.27 -6.59
CA ASN A 16 -12.01 -16.47 -7.33
C ASN A 16 -10.68 -17.06 -6.86
N VAL A 17 -9.81 -16.26 -6.22
CA VAL A 17 -8.50 -16.70 -5.75
C VAL A 17 -8.44 -16.62 -4.23
N TYR A 18 -8.44 -15.42 -3.64
CA TYR A 18 -8.19 -15.28 -2.19
C TYR A 18 -9.19 -16.06 -1.34
N LYS A 19 -10.49 -15.84 -1.56
CA LYS A 19 -11.52 -16.48 -0.75
C LYS A 19 -11.40 -18.00 -0.83
N LYS A 20 -11.28 -18.55 -2.04
CA LYS A 20 -11.14 -20.01 -2.24
C LYS A 20 -9.84 -20.57 -1.65
N TYR A 21 -8.74 -19.81 -1.72
CA TYR A 21 -7.48 -20.19 -1.12
C TYR A 21 -7.60 -20.32 0.41
N PHE A 22 -8.19 -19.32 1.07
CA PHE A 22 -8.35 -19.33 2.53
C PHE A 22 -9.44 -20.31 2.99
N ASP A 23 -10.56 -20.42 2.27
CA ASP A 23 -11.60 -21.42 2.53
C ASP A 23 -11.03 -22.85 2.40
N GLY A 24 -10.04 -23.04 1.51
CA GLY A 24 -9.29 -24.28 1.33
C GLY A 24 -8.14 -24.51 2.31
N GLY A 25 -8.03 -23.71 3.38
CA GLY A 25 -7.01 -23.88 4.42
C GLY A 25 -5.62 -23.35 4.06
N GLY A 26 -5.48 -22.60 2.95
CA GLY A 26 -4.23 -21.94 2.60
C GLY A 26 -3.14 -22.83 1.98
N ASP A 27 -3.51 -23.99 1.40
CA ASP A 27 -2.54 -24.84 0.70
C ASP A 27 -1.91 -24.13 -0.51
N PRO A 28 -0.56 -24.01 -0.57
CA PRO A 28 0.11 -23.28 -1.64
C PRO A 28 -0.05 -23.93 -3.02
N ASN A 29 -0.26 -25.24 -3.12
CA ASN A 29 -0.48 -25.88 -4.43
C ASN A 29 -1.84 -25.50 -5.00
N ASN A 30 -2.89 -25.55 -4.17
CA ASN A 30 -4.21 -25.03 -4.53
C ASN A 30 -4.15 -23.53 -4.86
N GLY A 31 -3.40 -22.75 -4.08
CA GLY A 31 -3.17 -21.32 -4.36
C GLY A 31 -2.59 -21.07 -5.76
N ILE A 32 -1.61 -21.89 -6.18
CA ILE A 32 -1.02 -21.83 -7.53
C ILE A 32 -2.06 -22.19 -8.60
N LEU A 33 -2.87 -23.24 -8.41
CA LEU A 33 -3.90 -23.62 -9.37
C LEU A 33 -4.95 -22.52 -9.56
N LEU A 34 -5.40 -21.91 -8.45
CA LEU A 34 -6.38 -20.83 -8.48
C LEU A 34 -5.83 -19.59 -9.20
N VAL A 35 -4.58 -19.21 -8.94
CA VAL A 35 -3.97 -18.04 -9.58
C VAL A 35 -3.60 -18.31 -11.03
N ASP A 36 -3.22 -19.52 -11.40
CA ASP A 36 -2.96 -19.89 -12.80
C ASP A 36 -4.22 -19.78 -13.65
N ALA A 37 -5.33 -20.34 -13.16
CA ALA A 37 -6.64 -20.21 -13.82
C ALA A 37 -7.09 -18.73 -13.95
N PHE A 38 -6.72 -17.87 -12.99
CA PHE A 38 -7.00 -16.44 -13.09
C PHE A 38 -6.10 -15.75 -14.12
N LEU A 39 -4.81 -16.07 -14.13
CA LEU A 39 -3.82 -15.50 -15.05
C LEU A 39 -4.04 -15.96 -16.50
N ASP A 40 -4.67 -17.11 -16.74
CA ASP A 40 -5.09 -17.52 -18.09
C ASP A 40 -6.02 -16.49 -18.75
N SER A 41 -6.88 -15.85 -17.94
CA SER A 41 -7.78 -14.78 -18.42
C SER A 41 -7.15 -13.40 -18.31
N TRP A 42 -6.28 -13.18 -17.31
CA TRP A 42 -5.70 -11.87 -17.00
C TRP A 42 -4.18 -11.95 -16.78
N PRO A 43 -3.37 -12.20 -17.83
CA PRO A 43 -1.95 -12.56 -17.69
C PRO A 43 -1.08 -11.47 -17.06
N TYR A 44 -1.52 -10.22 -17.14
CA TYR A 44 -0.78 -9.06 -16.67
C TYR A 44 -1.34 -8.48 -15.36
N TYR A 45 -2.19 -9.21 -14.63
CA TYR A 45 -2.72 -8.69 -13.36
C TYR A 45 -1.64 -8.76 -12.26
N PRO A 46 -1.12 -7.62 -11.75
CA PRO A 46 0.07 -7.64 -10.89
C PRO A 46 -0.14 -8.35 -9.56
N GLU A 47 -1.33 -8.27 -8.96
CA GLU A 47 -1.62 -8.95 -7.68
C GLU A 47 -1.59 -10.46 -7.84
N ALA A 48 -2.09 -10.99 -8.95
CA ALA A 48 -2.03 -12.43 -9.22
C ALA A 48 -0.57 -12.90 -9.37
N LEU A 49 0.27 -12.13 -10.07
CA LEU A 49 1.70 -12.46 -10.20
C LEU A 49 2.42 -12.44 -8.84
N VAL A 50 2.16 -11.44 -7.99
CA VAL A 50 2.69 -11.36 -6.62
C VAL A 50 2.19 -12.53 -5.77
N PHE A 51 0.90 -12.85 -5.84
CA PHE A 51 0.32 -13.96 -5.09
C PHE A 51 0.93 -15.30 -5.50
N LYS A 52 1.12 -15.52 -6.81
CA LYS A 52 1.83 -16.71 -7.31
C LYS A 52 3.26 -16.78 -6.79
N ALA A 53 3.97 -15.66 -6.77
CA ALA A 53 5.31 -15.60 -6.19
C ALA A 53 5.30 -16.02 -4.71
N ARG A 54 4.36 -15.53 -3.90
CA ARG A 54 4.21 -15.93 -2.48
C ARG A 54 4.03 -17.42 -2.31
N MET A 55 3.19 -18.05 -3.13
CA MET A 55 3.01 -19.51 -3.06
C MET A 55 4.31 -20.26 -3.39
N LEU A 56 5.08 -19.78 -4.38
CA LEU A 56 6.39 -20.34 -4.73
C LEU A 56 7.41 -20.13 -3.61
N ILE A 57 7.41 -18.98 -2.93
CA ILE A 57 8.26 -18.70 -1.75
C ILE A 57 7.96 -19.67 -0.61
N VAL A 58 6.68 -19.99 -0.36
CA VAL A 58 6.28 -20.99 0.64
C VAL A 58 6.81 -22.37 0.27
N LYS A 59 6.81 -22.72 -1.01
CA LYS A 59 7.36 -23.98 -1.53
C LYS A 59 8.89 -24.03 -1.60
N GLY A 60 9.58 -22.92 -1.32
CA GLY A 60 11.03 -22.81 -1.45
C GLY A 60 11.53 -22.64 -2.88
N GLU A 61 10.63 -22.44 -3.86
CA GLU A 61 10.96 -22.19 -5.27
C GLU A 61 11.33 -20.71 -5.50
N ASN A 62 12.32 -20.23 -4.75
CA ASN A 62 12.68 -18.81 -4.62
C ASN A 62 13.13 -18.15 -5.95
N GLU A 63 13.82 -18.88 -6.81
CA GLU A 63 14.27 -18.39 -8.11
C GLU A 63 13.07 -18.07 -9.01
N LYS A 64 12.12 -19.00 -9.12
CA LYS A 64 10.89 -18.79 -9.90
C LYS A 64 10.02 -17.69 -9.29
N ALA A 65 9.91 -17.65 -7.96
CA ALA A 65 9.19 -16.57 -7.28
C ALA A 65 9.76 -15.20 -7.67
N SER A 66 11.09 -15.07 -7.71
CA SER A 66 11.77 -13.83 -8.12
C SER A 66 11.43 -13.41 -9.56
N GLU A 67 11.23 -14.35 -10.48
CA GLU A 67 10.81 -14.05 -11.85
C GLU A 67 9.40 -13.44 -11.89
N PHE A 68 8.46 -13.99 -11.12
CA PHE A 68 7.11 -13.46 -11.01
C PHE A 68 7.08 -12.07 -10.35
N LEU A 69 7.88 -11.84 -9.30
CA LEU A 69 8.01 -10.51 -8.69
C LEU A 69 8.58 -9.48 -9.68
N LYS A 70 9.60 -9.86 -10.47
CA LYS A 70 10.14 -9.00 -11.54
C LYS A 70 9.09 -8.67 -12.60
N ALA A 71 8.28 -9.66 -12.99
CA ALA A 71 7.19 -9.45 -13.94
C ALA A 71 6.12 -8.50 -13.38
N ALA A 72 5.68 -8.71 -12.14
CA ALA A 72 4.72 -7.84 -11.48
C ALA A 72 5.21 -6.40 -11.40
N ARG A 73 6.46 -6.18 -10.98
CA ARG A 73 7.11 -4.86 -10.93
C ARG A 73 7.16 -4.18 -12.29
N LYS A 74 7.42 -4.94 -13.37
CA LYS A 74 7.48 -4.37 -14.72
C LYS A 74 6.11 -3.83 -15.18
N ILE A 75 5.02 -4.44 -14.70
CA ILE A 75 3.66 -4.03 -15.06
C ILE A 75 3.19 -2.88 -14.16
N ASP A 76 3.48 -2.95 -12.87
CA ASP A 76 3.15 -1.93 -11.88
C ASP A 76 4.39 -1.63 -11.04
N GLU A 77 5.13 -0.60 -11.47
CA GLU A 77 6.34 -0.15 -10.80
C GLU A 77 6.07 0.62 -9.50
N TRP A 78 4.83 1.09 -9.31
CA TRP A 78 4.39 1.88 -8.16
C TRP A 78 4.01 0.99 -6.99
N ARG A 79 3.64 -0.26 -7.27
CA ARG A 79 3.42 -1.28 -6.24
C ARG A 79 4.72 -1.65 -5.56
N ILE A 80 4.91 -1.20 -4.32
CA ILE A 80 6.13 -1.48 -3.56
C ILE A 80 6.10 -2.86 -2.89
N ASN A 81 4.92 -3.51 -2.81
CA ASN A 81 4.71 -4.73 -2.04
C ASN A 81 5.67 -5.88 -2.43
N TYR A 82 6.15 -5.92 -3.67
CA TYR A 82 7.12 -6.92 -4.12
C TYR A 82 8.43 -6.86 -3.33
N LEU A 83 8.80 -5.72 -2.74
CA LEU A 83 10.03 -5.57 -1.96
C LEU A 83 9.99 -6.36 -0.64
N PHE A 84 8.80 -6.53 -0.04
CA PHE A 84 8.63 -7.38 1.13
C PHE A 84 8.82 -8.86 0.76
N ASP A 85 8.24 -9.27 -0.36
CA ASP A 85 8.37 -10.64 -0.88
C ASP A 85 9.83 -10.93 -1.33
N GLU A 86 10.50 -9.96 -1.96
CA GLU A 86 11.93 -10.04 -2.32
C GLU A 86 12.82 -10.11 -1.07
N ALA A 87 12.49 -9.36 -0.02
CA ALA A 87 13.19 -9.44 1.25
C ALA A 87 13.07 -10.83 1.89
N GLU A 88 11.90 -11.47 1.83
CA GLU A 88 11.73 -12.84 2.32
C GLU A 88 12.61 -13.84 1.56
N ILE A 89 12.65 -13.74 0.22
CA ILE A 89 13.52 -14.57 -0.61
C ILE A 89 15.00 -14.37 -0.23
N LEU A 90 15.44 -13.12 -0.10
CA LEU A 90 16.82 -12.79 0.28
C LEU A 90 17.15 -13.34 1.67
N TYR A 91 16.22 -13.24 2.61
CA TYR A 91 16.39 -13.79 3.95
C TYR A 91 16.53 -15.32 3.93
N LYS A 92 15.63 -16.02 3.24
CA LYS A 92 15.64 -17.49 3.09
C LYS A 92 16.90 -18.00 2.38
N THR A 93 17.47 -17.22 1.47
CA THR A 93 18.70 -17.54 0.74
C THR A 93 19.98 -17.06 1.43
N GLY A 94 19.89 -16.58 2.68
CA GLY A 94 21.04 -16.20 3.51
C GLY A 94 21.59 -14.80 3.27
N LYS A 95 21.02 -14.02 2.34
CA LYS A 95 21.41 -12.65 2.01
C LYS A 95 20.74 -11.63 2.95
N LYS A 96 20.89 -11.84 4.25
CA LYS A 96 20.21 -11.06 5.30
C LYS A 96 20.42 -9.53 5.20
N PRO A 97 21.63 -9.01 4.92
CA PRO A 97 21.83 -7.56 4.79
C PRO A 97 21.01 -6.96 3.64
N ASP A 98 20.86 -7.68 2.53
CA ASP A 98 20.07 -7.22 1.39
C ASP A 98 18.57 -7.32 1.66
N ALA A 99 18.13 -8.34 2.42
CA ALA A 99 16.75 -8.41 2.90
C ALA A 99 16.37 -7.17 3.72
N VAL A 100 17.22 -6.79 4.69
CA VAL A 100 17.01 -5.58 5.51
C VAL A 100 16.99 -4.32 4.63
N ARG A 101 17.87 -4.25 3.61
CA ARG A 101 17.89 -3.14 2.65
C ARG A 101 16.57 -3.04 1.89
N CYS A 102 16.01 -4.17 1.43
CA CYS A 102 14.72 -4.22 0.74
C CYS A 102 13.58 -3.74 1.65
N LEU A 103 13.51 -4.24 2.89
CA LEU A 103 12.51 -3.80 3.87
C LEU A 103 12.60 -2.29 4.14
N ARG A 104 13.81 -1.76 4.31
CA ARG A 104 14.00 -0.31 4.49
C ARG A 104 13.47 0.48 3.29
N ILE A 105 13.83 0.07 2.06
CA ILE A 105 13.37 0.75 0.83
C ILE A 105 11.84 0.68 0.71
N ALA A 106 11.24 -0.48 1.02
CA ALA A 106 9.79 -0.67 1.02
C ALA A 106 9.10 0.33 1.95
N THR A 107 9.51 0.37 3.22
CA THR A 107 8.95 1.26 4.23
C THR A 107 9.16 2.74 3.91
N GLU A 108 10.37 3.12 3.47
CA GLU A 108 10.65 4.50 3.06
C GLU A 108 9.76 4.93 1.88
N SER A 109 9.47 4.01 0.95
CA SER A 109 8.66 4.31 -0.23
C SER A 109 7.20 4.50 0.14
N LEU A 110 6.63 3.62 0.98
CA LEU A 110 5.28 3.77 1.53
C LEU A 110 5.12 5.09 2.29
N LEU A 111 6.10 5.44 3.13
CA LEU A 111 6.07 6.68 3.89
C LEU A 111 6.09 7.90 2.97
N LYS A 112 6.95 7.90 1.94
CA LYS A 112 7.01 8.99 0.95
C LYS A 112 5.71 9.10 0.15
N GLU A 113 5.09 7.98 -0.21
CA GLU A 113 3.81 7.97 -0.91
C GLU A 113 2.70 8.56 -0.04
N GLY A 114 2.59 8.13 1.22
CA GLY A 114 1.64 8.71 2.19
C GLY A 114 1.82 10.23 2.34
N GLN A 115 3.07 10.68 2.50
CA GLN A 115 3.39 12.12 2.57
C GLN A 115 2.97 12.89 1.31
N ARG A 116 3.19 12.32 0.11
CA ARG A 116 2.75 12.92 -1.15
C ARG A 116 1.23 12.94 -1.28
N GLY A 117 0.55 11.88 -0.83
CA GLY A 117 -0.91 11.80 -0.81
C GLY A 117 -1.51 12.93 0.05
N VAL A 118 -0.97 13.14 1.25
CA VAL A 118 -1.35 14.24 2.14
C VAL A 118 -1.14 15.59 1.45
N LYS A 119 0.05 15.81 0.87
CA LYS A 119 0.34 17.07 0.16
C LYS A 119 -0.62 17.32 -1.00
N ASN A 120 -0.90 16.31 -1.80
CA ASN A 120 -1.83 16.41 -2.93
C ASN A 120 -3.26 16.70 -2.48
N PHE A 121 -3.71 16.06 -1.40
CA PHE A 121 -5.00 16.35 -0.79
C PHE A 121 -5.08 17.81 -0.33
N LEU A 122 -4.08 18.31 0.39
CA LEU A 122 -4.04 19.70 0.85
C LEU A 122 -3.97 20.70 -0.31
N LEU A 123 -3.33 20.35 -1.42
CA LEU A 123 -3.33 21.16 -2.65
C LEU A 123 -4.71 21.22 -3.30
N SER A 124 -5.53 20.17 -3.19
CA SER A 124 -6.89 20.11 -3.74
C SER A 124 -7.91 20.95 -2.95
N LEU A 125 -7.53 21.45 -1.78
CA LEU A 125 -8.37 22.35 -0.99
C LEU A 125 -8.22 23.78 -1.55
N ASP A 126 -8.97 24.08 -2.61
CA ASP A 126 -8.91 25.32 -3.41
C ASP A 126 -9.02 26.62 -2.58
N ASN A 127 -9.68 26.58 -1.41
CA ASN A 127 -9.94 27.75 -0.57
C ASN A 127 -9.09 27.85 0.70
N CYS A 128 -8.18 26.89 0.96
CA CYS A 128 -7.30 27.00 2.13
C CYS A 128 -6.15 27.96 1.80
N GLY A 129 -6.02 29.05 2.56
CA GLY A 129 -4.83 29.90 2.52
C GLY A 129 -3.56 29.08 2.79
N ILE A 130 -2.41 29.52 2.25
CA ILE A 130 -1.12 28.80 2.36
C ILE A 130 -0.81 28.40 3.82
N ARG A 131 -1.06 29.33 4.76
CA ARG A 131 -0.86 29.10 6.20
C ARG A 131 -1.69 27.96 6.78
N LEU A 132 -2.96 27.84 6.40
CA LEU A 132 -3.84 26.76 6.89
C LEU A 132 -3.40 25.40 6.33
N ARG A 133 -2.91 25.37 5.08
CA ARG A 133 -2.30 24.15 4.51
C ARG A 133 -1.07 23.71 5.30
N ASP A 134 -0.19 24.64 5.67
CA ASP A 134 1.01 24.34 6.45
C ASP A 134 0.69 23.83 7.86
N ILE A 135 -0.38 24.33 8.48
CA ILE A 135 -0.88 23.85 9.78
C ILE A 135 -1.43 22.44 9.64
N ALA A 136 -2.31 22.22 8.66
CA ALA A 136 -2.90 20.91 8.40
C ALA A 136 -1.83 19.86 8.03
N GLU A 137 -0.84 20.22 7.21
CA GLU A 137 0.28 19.32 6.89
C GLU A 137 1.04 18.91 8.16
N ARG A 138 1.36 19.87 9.04
CA ARG A 138 2.07 19.59 10.30
C ARG A 138 1.26 18.71 11.24
N ALA A 139 -0.04 18.97 11.37
CA ALA A 139 -0.94 18.18 12.21
C ALA A 139 -1.07 16.74 11.68
N ILE A 140 -1.28 16.56 10.37
CA ILE A 140 -1.35 15.22 9.76
C ILE A 140 -0.01 14.48 9.94
N ARG A 141 1.13 15.15 9.72
CA ARG A 141 2.45 14.54 9.95
C ARG A 141 2.64 14.09 11.39
N LYS A 142 2.16 14.86 12.37
CA LYS A 142 2.24 14.52 13.79
C LYS A 142 1.43 13.26 14.10
N GLU A 143 0.21 13.16 13.58
CA GLU A 143 -0.63 11.96 13.75
C GLU A 143 -0.02 10.73 13.07
N MET A 144 0.56 10.88 11.88
CA MET A 144 1.30 9.79 11.24
C MET A 144 2.47 9.30 12.09
N ILE A 145 3.21 10.19 12.76
CA ILE A 145 4.31 9.82 13.66
C ILE A 145 3.78 9.12 14.91
N ARG A 146 2.72 9.64 15.55
CA ARG A 146 2.07 9.02 16.73
C ARG A 146 1.65 7.57 16.44
N PHE A 147 0.98 7.35 15.31
CA PHE A 147 0.57 6.01 14.87
C PHE A 147 1.77 5.08 14.65
N LEU A 148 2.85 5.56 14.02
CA LEU A 148 4.04 4.75 13.78
C LEU A 148 4.85 4.44 15.05
N SER A 149 4.73 5.29 16.09
CA SER A 149 5.41 5.13 17.37
C SER A 149 4.64 4.26 18.37
N ASP A 150 3.49 3.69 17.99
CA ASP A 150 2.60 2.93 18.88
C ASP A 150 2.08 3.77 20.06
N GLU A 151 2.11 5.10 19.93
CA GLU A 151 1.58 6.06 20.91
C GLU A 151 0.06 6.25 20.76
N SER A 152 -0.54 5.66 19.72
CA SER A 152 -1.98 5.65 19.48
C SER A 152 -2.41 4.49 18.58
N ASP A 153 -3.46 3.77 18.98
CA ASP A 153 -4.12 2.72 18.17
C ASP A 153 -4.93 3.27 16.99
N SER A 154 -5.22 4.58 16.97
CA SER A 154 -6.04 5.22 15.94
C SER A 154 -5.75 6.72 15.80
N VAL A 155 -5.87 7.26 14.59
CA VAL A 155 -5.86 8.72 14.41
C VAL A 155 -7.15 9.28 15.01
N ASP A 156 -7.05 10.09 16.08
CA ASP A 156 -8.19 10.79 16.65
C ASP A 156 -8.56 11.96 15.73
N LEU A 157 -9.53 11.68 14.86
CA LEU A 157 -10.05 12.64 13.88
C LEU A 157 -10.71 13.85 14.56
N ASP A 158 -11.31 13.68 15.75
CA ASP A 158 -12.00 14.75 16.45
C ASP A 158 -10.98 15.72 17.10
N GLU A 159 -9.90 15.19 17.71
CA GLU A 159 -8.77 16.01 18.18
C GLU A 159 -8.15 16.78 17.00
N PHE A 160 -7.88 16.09 15.88
CA PHE A 160 -7.33 16.71 14.69
C PHE A 160 -8.20 17.84 14.12
N LEU A 161 -9.51 17.62 13.99
CA LEU A 161 -10.44 18.63 13.50
C LEU A 161 -10.54 19.82 14.47
N SER A 162 -10.50 19.58 15.78
CA SER A 162 -10.55 20.66 16.79
C SER A 162 -9.35 21.60 16.71
N VAL A 163 -8.15 21.07 16.45
CA VAL A 163 -6.91 21.86 16.26
C VAL A 163 -7.00 22.69 14.98
N LEU A 164 -7.54 22.13 13.89
CA LEU A 164 -7.74 22.87 12.65
C LEU A 164 -8.77 24.00 12.84
N GLU A 165 -9.86 23.74 13.54
CA GLU A 165 -10.89 24.74 13.82
C GLU A 165 -10.42 25.87 14.73
N SER A 166 -9.59 25.57 15.75
CA SER A 166 -9.03 26.60 16.62
C SER A 166 -8.06 27.51 15.89
N GLU A 167 -7.17 26.93 15.08
CA GLU A 167 -6.17 27.67 14.31
C GLU A 167 -6.80 28.47 13.16
N TYR A 168 -7.91 27.98 12.57
CA TYR A 168 -8.68 28.72 11.57
C TYR A 168 -9.37 29.98 12.15
N LYS A 169 -9.95 29.88 13.35
CA LYS A 169 -10.60 31.00 14.04
C LYS A 169 -9.62 32.12 14.42
N ASP A 170 -8.35 31.79 14.65
CA ASP A 170 -7.29 32.77 14.92
C ASP A 170 -6.74 33.44 13.64
N THR A 171 -6.93 32.84 12.46
CA THR A 171 -6.62 33.50 11.17
C THR A 171 -7.66 34.53 10.77
N ASP A 172 -8.96 34.24 10.90
CA ASP A 172 -10.04 35.19 10.55
C ASP A 172 -10.00 36.48 11.38
N LYS A 173 -9.51 36.41 12.63
CA LYS A 173 -9.34 37.59 13.51
C LYS A 173 -8.17 38.49 13.12
N ASN A 174 -7.15 37.97 12.45
CA ASN A 174 -5.96 38.75 12.07
C ASN A 174 -6.06 39.38 10.66
N ASP A 175 -7.02 38.94 9.84
CA ASP A 175 -7.29 39.52 8.51
C ASP A 175 -8.38 40.62 8.55
N THR A 176 -8.89 40.97 9.74
CA THR A 176 -9.92 42.03 9.97
C THR A 176 -9.41 43.28 10.71
N GLU A 177 -8.11 43.41 10.96
CA GLU A 177 -7.44 44.63 11.46
C GLU A 177 -6.56 45.29 10.38
#